data_AF-A0A4U0WTY0-F1
#
_entry.id   AF-A0A4U0WTY0-F1
#
_cell.length_a   1.000
_cell.length_b   1.000
_cell.length_c   1.000
_cell.angle_alpha   90.00
_cell.angle_beta   90.00
_cell.angle_gamma   90.00
#
_symmetry.space_group_name_H-M   'P 1'
#
loop_
_entity.id
_entity.type
_entity.pdbx_description
1 polymer ?
#
loop_
_entity_poly.entity_id
_entity_poly.type
_entity_poly.pdbx_seq_one_letter_code
_entity_poly.pdbx_strand_id
1 'polypeptide(L)'
;MAEGSDSKPQVTSELQLASDLADKSLAGPDKTAEAAQSLRNGETEDVDVEAEREGEDEDDEGGAAEGGVEADGTAKPKKKRKPRKKKKKAAEGAVASTGPEAEESKTIQKPVNVQDLPALLKQLAMSSESKKEGKAPEDYKFWNTQPVPKFKEPNLLQTTNGSGGEALPEGPILPDKVCKASIKPDPEPLLDGFEWCLVDLDNPNELHELYDLLYNHYVEDTDGSFRFNYSAKFLAWALKPPGYNKNWHIGVRAKPTTTAESNAKPGKLVAFIAGVPAKLKVRDATLNISEINFLTVHRKLRSKRLAPVLIKEVTRRCYQVGVYQALYTAGTLLPTPVTTARYFHRSLDWEHLYKTGFSHLPSGTTELRQKYKYRLDSQTSMKGLRAMRKGDVPAVRDLLARYLERFALRQEFEEGELEHWLCSPESEGVVWSWVVEERGEITDFVSYYLLESTVLKSASPTNQQQTIRAAYLSYYASSAAFTPSQTQNPSQTSTPPPLQPRLQLLLHNALILAKRDAFHVFNALTTMDNPLFLRESKFEPGDGRLHYYLFNWRTGRVAGGVDEGWNVSADVEGKGRRMGGVGL
;
A
#
# COMPACT_ATOMS: atom_id res chain seq x y z
N MET A 1 42.21 1.52 62.35
CA MET A 1 42.13 0.05 62.18
C MET A 1 41.50 -0.19 60.83
N ALA A 2 42.09 -1.04 59.98
CA ALA A 2 41.69 -1.34 58.58
C ALA A 2 41.66 -0.09 57.64
N GLU A 3 42.21 -0.08 56.42
CA GLU A 3 42.13 -1.04 55.30
C GLU A 3 40.71 -1.16 54.71
N GLY A 4 40.46 -0.99 53.40
CA GLY A 4 41.32 -0.48 52.32
C GLY A 4 41.33 -1.35 51.08
N SER A 5 40.60 -0.96 50.04
CA SER A 5 40.79 -1.42 48.66
C SER A 5 40.00 -0.55 47.68
N ASP A 6 40.54 -0.40 46.47
CA ASP A 6 39.99 0.40 45.36
C ASP A 6 39.71 -0.54 44.19
N SER A 7 38.49 -0.57 43.66
CA SER A 7 38.03 -1.63 42.74
C SER A 7 37.76 -1.11 41.33
N LYS A 8 38.73 -1.29 40.43
CA LYS A 8 38.55 -1.09 38.98
C LYS A 8 37.60 -2.14 38.39
N PRO A 9 36.75 -1.79 37.41
CA PRO A 9 35.96 -2.78 36.66
C PRO A 9 36.88 -3.65 35.80
N GLN A 10 36.62 -4.97 35.79
CA GLN A 10 37.31 -5.91 34.90
C GLN A 10 36.72 -5.80 33.48
N VAL A 11 37.61 -5.76 32.47
CA VAL A 11 37.23 -6.01 31.07
C VAL A 11 37.25 -7.52 30.83
N THR A 12 36.27 -8.04 30.10
CA THR A 12 36.15 -9.49 29.82
C THR A 12 37.20 -9.96 28.81
N SER A 13 37.76 -11.16 29.05
CA SER A 13 38.88 -11.72 28.27
C SER A 13 38.57 -11.98 26.80
N GLU A 14 37.30 -12.16 26.45
CA GLU A 14 36.84 -12.37 25.06
C GLU A 14 37.13 -11.16 24.16
N LEU A 15 37.07 -9.93 24.70
CA LEU A 15 37.36 -8.71 23.93
C LEU A 15 38.85 -8.57 23.57
N GLN A 16 39.76 -9.05 24.43
CA GLN A 16 41.19 -9.09 24.11
C GLN A 16 41.50 -10.20 23.10
N LEU A 17 40.88 -11.38 23.23
CA LEU A 17 40.99 -12.45 22.23
C LEU A 17 40.52 -12.01 20.84
N ALA A 18 39.42 -11.25 20.75
CA ALA A 18 38.95 -10.68 19.49
C ALA A 18 39.93 -9.65 18.89
N SER A 19 40.57 -8.82 19.72
CA SER A 19 41.60 -7.87 19.28
C SER A 19 42.85 -8.58 18.75
N ASP A 20 43.38 -9.54 19.52
CA ASP A 20 44.59 -10.29 19.17
C ASP A 20 44.43 -11.14 17.90
N LEU A 21 43.21 -11.55 17.57
CA LEU A 21 42.86 -12.22 16.30
C LEU A 21 42.79 -11.23 15.13
N ALA A 22 42.27 -10.01 15.33
CA ALA A 22 42.22 -8.98 14.31
C ALA A 22 43.63 -8.51 13.93
N ASP A 23 44.49 -8.21 14.90
CA ASP A 23 45.86 -7.73 14.64
C ASP A 23 46.75 -8.81 14.01
N LYS A 24 46.57 -10.09 14.36
CA LYS A 24 47.26 -11.22 13.68
C LYS A 24 46.85 -11.39 12.22
N SER A 25 45.64 -10.96 11.83
CA SER A 25 45.17 -11.00 10.44
C SER A 25 45.87 -9.97 9.53
N LEU A 26 46.53 -8.95 10.11
CA LEU A 26 47.17 -7.87 9.36
C LEU A 26 48.69 -8.09 9.12
N ALA A 27 49.25 -9.18 9.63
CA ALA A 27 50.71 -9.37 9.76
C ALA A 27 51.39 -10.21 8.66
N GLY A 28 50.73 -10.49 7.52
CA GLY A 28 51.36 -11.29 6.45
C GLY A 28 50.57 -11.38 5.14
N PRO A 29 50.83 -10.48 4.15
CA PRO A 29 50.09 -10.46 2.88
C PRO A 29 50.30 -11.70 2.00
N ASP A 30 51.52 -12.27 2.01
CA ASP A 30 51.98 -13.17 0.94
C ASP A 30 51.40 -14.60 1.02
N LYS A 31 50.85 -15.02 2.16
CA LYS A 31 50.26 -16.37 2.31
C LYS A 31 48.86 -16.51 1.70
N THR A 32 48.22 -15.40 1.35
CA THR A 32 46.93 -15.40 0.64
C THR A 32 47.07 -15.71 -0.86
N ALA A 33 48.28 -15.66 -1.42
CA ALA A 33 48.52 -15.88 -2.84
C ALA A 33 48.55 -17.37 -3.23
N GLU A 34 49.18 -18.23 -2.42
CA GLU A 34 49.28 -19.67 -2.71
C GLU A 34 47.93 -20.39 -2.59
N ALA A 35 47.13 -20.03 -1.58
CA ALA A 35 45.77 -20.57 -1.39
C ALA A 35 44.81 -20.22 -2.54
N ALA A 36 45.11 -19.18 -3.32
CA ALA A 36 44.33 -18.81 -4.51
C ALA A 36 44.75 -19.58 -5.78
N GLN A 37 45.89 -20.28 -5.77
CA GLN A 37 46.35 -21.10 -6.89
C GLN A 37 45.97 -22.58 -6.77
N SER A 38 45.91 -23.14 -5.57
CA SER A 38 45.48 -24.53 -5.34
C SER A 38 44.00 -24.77 -5.71
N LEU A 39 43.14 -23.75 -5.60
CA LEU A 39 41.73 -23.82 -6.03
C LEU A 39 41.51 -23.70 -7.55
N ARG A 40 42.58 -23.63 -8.36
CA ARG A 40 42.48 -23.46 -9.82
C ARG A 40 42.65 -24.75 -10.62
N ASN A 41 43.24 -25.80 -10.02
CA ASN A 41 43.36 -27.12 -10.62
C ASN A 41 42.41 -28.07 -9.88
N GLY A 42 41.37 -28.54 -10.56
CA GLY A 42 40.40 -29.47 -9.97
C GLY A 42 40.79 -30.92 -10.23
N GLU A 43 40.82 -31.73 -9.17
CA GLU A 43 40.75 -33.19 -9.26
C GLU A 43 39.52 -33.64 -8.45
N THR A 44 38.87 -34.71 -8.92
CA THR A 44 37.62 -35.26 -8.37
C THR A 44 37.88 -36.56 -7.65
N GLU A 45 37.36 -36.72 -6.43
CA GLU A 45 37.18 -38.03 -5.80
C GLU A 45 35.69 -38.28 -5.56
N ASP A 46 35.18 -39.36 -6.15
CA ASP A 46 33.85 -39.89 -5.89
C ASP A 46 33.84 -40.66 -4.56
N VAL A 47 32.81 -40.47 -3.73
CA VAL A 47 32.55 -41.33 -2.56
C VAL A 47 31.06 -41.65 -2.47
N ASP A 48 30.68 -42.81 -2.99
CA ASP A 48 29.40 -43.44 -2.66
C ASP A 48 29.41 -43.90 -1.18
N VAL A 49 28.31 -43.63 -0.46
CA VAL A 49 27.95 -44.35 0.77
C VAL A 49 26.46 -44.65 0.71
N GLU A 50 26.09 -45.94 0.70
CA GLU A 50 24.70 -46.37 0.74
C GLU A 50 24.07 -46.17 2.13
N ALA A 51 22.74 -46.31 2.20
CA ALA A 51 21.98 -46.06 3.41
C ALA A 51 21.94 -47.26 4.36
N GLU A 52 21.89 -46.98 5.66
CA GLU A 52 21.24 -47.86 6.63
C GLU A 52 19.97 -47.19 7.17
N ARG A 53 19.00 -48.01 7.58
CA ARG A 53 17.71 -47.61 8.16
C ARG A 53 17.50 -48.37 9.45
N GLU A 54 17.30 -47.64 10.54
CA GLU A 54 16.58 -48.12 11.72
C GLU A 54 15.60 -47.00 12.13
N GLY A 55 14.32 -47.24 12.41
CA GLY A 55 13.56 -48.49 12.27
C GLY A 55 13.10 -49.10 13.59
N GLU A 56 12.34 -48.35 14.38
CA GLU A 56 11.36 -48.92 15.30
C GLU A 56 9.97 -48.47 14.84
N ASP A 57 9.18 -49.45 14.41
CA ASP A 57 7.74 -49.34 14.10
C ASP A 57 6.92 -49.67 15.39
N GLU A 58 5.72 -50.22 15.19
CA GLU A 58 4.78 -50.78 16.17
C GLU A 58 3.77 -49.84 16.84
N ASP A 59 2.47 -50.16 16.94
CA ASP A 59 1.51 -51.01 16.17
C ASP A 59 0.18 -51.01 16.99
N ASP A 60 -0.97 -51.56 16.60
CA ASP A 60 -1.65 -51.79 15.31
C ASP A 60 -3.13 -52.12 15.64
N GLU A 61 -3.96 -52.36 14.62
CA GLU A 61 -5.20 -53.15 14.63
C GLU A 61 -6.41 -52.62 15.43
N GLY A 62 -7.64 -52.98 15.07
CA GLY A 62 -8.06 -53.81 13.94
C GLY A 62 -9.37 -54.56 14.23
N GLY A 63 -10.06 -55.03 13.20
CA GLY A 63 -11.23 -55.90 13.37
C GLY A 63 -12.38 -55.62 12.38
N ALA A 64 -12.66 -56.60 11.52
CA ALA A 64 -13.80 -56.58 10.58
C ALA A 64 -14.36 -58.00 10.38
N ALA A 65 -15.70 -58.14 10.40
CA ALA A 65 -16.49 -59.32 9.99
C ALA A 65 -18.00 -59.05 10.22
N GLU A 66 -18.99 -59.67 9.55
CA GLU A 66 -19.11 -60.11 8.14
C GLU A 66 -20.60 -60.40 7.79
N GLY A 67 -20.93 -60.63 6.49
CA GLY A 67 -22.27 -61.01 5.97
C GLY A 67 -23.22 -59.83 5.64
N GLY A 68 -24.12 -59.85 4.64
CA GLY A 68 -24.61 -60.87 3.66
C GLY A 68 -26.09 -60.58 3.30
N VAL A 69 -26.87 -61.18 2.38
CA VAL A 69 -26.80 -62.10 1.20
C VAL A 69 -28.21 -61.97 0.53
N GLU A 70 -28.57 -61.92 -0.77
CA GLU A 70 -27.98 -61.89 -2.13
C GLU A 70 -28.92 -61.00 -3.03
N ALA A 71 -28.46 -60.23 -4.04
CA ALA A 71 -28.27 -60.53 -5.48
C ALA A 71 -29.51 -60.67 -6.41
N ASP A 72 -29.41 -60.06 -7.62
CA ASP A 72 -29.57 -60.73 -8.94
C ASP A 72 -28.90 -59.88 -10.07
N GLY A 73 -28.67 -60.47 -11.25
CA GLY A 73 -27.99 -59.88 -12.43
C GLY A 73 -28.91 -59.25 -13.49
N THR A 74 -28.41 -58.84 -14.67
CA THR A 74 -27.90 -59.80 -15.67
C THR A 74 -27.00 -59.20 -16.78
N ALA A 75 -26.04 -60.01 -17.22
CA ALA A 75 -25.41 -60.14 -18.55
C ALA A 75 -25.09 -58.90 -19.45
N LYS A 76 -23.78 -58.75 -19.77
CA LYS A 76 -23.28 -58.19 -21.05
C LYS A 76 -22.79 -59.32 -21.98
N PRO A 77 -22.85 -59.16 -23.32
CA PRO A 77 -21.93 -59.84 -24.24
C PRO A 77 -20.77 -58.92 -24.69
N LYS A 78 -19.58 -59.51 -24.91
CA LYS A 78 -18.33 -58.84 -25.32
C LYS A 78 -18.02 -59.10 -26.80
N LYS A 79 -17.37 -58.14 -27.51
CA LYS A 79 -16.35 -58.26 -28.60
C LYS A 79 -16.11 -56.85 -29.22
N LYS A 80 -14.98 -56.47 -29.83
CA LYS A 80 -13.72 -57.17 -30.21
C LYS A 80 -12.49 -56.23 -30.05
N ARG A 81 -11.28 -56.65 -30.47
CA ARG A 81 -9.97 -56.07 -30.06
C ARG A 81 -9.29 -55.15 -31.11
N LYS A 82 -8.39 -54.29 -30.60
CA LYS A 82 -7.39 -53.41 -31.28
C LYS A 82 -6.59 -54.10 -32.41
N PRO A 83 -5.98 -53.33 -33.34
CA PRO A 83 -4.53 -53.06 -33.16
C PRO A 83 -4.05 -51.62 -33.53
N ARG A 84 -2.82 -51.28 -33.10
CA ARG A 84 -1.98 -50.17 -33.62
C ARG A 84 -0.83 -50.75 -34.48
N LYS A 85 -0.11 -49.85 -35.18
CA LYS A 85 1.39 -49.83 -35.33
C LYS A 85 2.00 -50.47 -36.60
N LYS A 86 3.17 -49.92 -37.00
CA LYS A 86 4.20 -50.39 -37.99
C LYS A 86 3.95 -50.01 -39.49
N LYS A 87 4.97 -49.74 -40.34
CA LYS A 87 6.43 -49.54 -40.09
C LYS A 87 7.19 -48.76 -41.21
N LYS A 88 8.36 -48.23 -40.80
CA LYS A 88 9.60 -47.87 -41.55
C LYS A 88 9.91 -48.57 -42.89
N LYS A 89 10.66 -47.86 -43.75
CA LYS A 89 12.13 -48.05 -43.98
C LYS A 89 12.82 -46.67 -43.80
N ALA A 90 13.96 -46.46 -43.12
CA ALA A 90 15.30 -47.12 -43.07
C ALA A 90 16.29 -46.46 -44.07
N ALA A 91 17.58 -46.20 -43.75
CA ALA A 91 18.42 -46.69 -42.62
C ALA A 91 19.59 -45.71 -42.26
N GLU A 92 20.18 -45.62 -41.04
CA GLU A 92 19.68 -46.11 -39.74
C GLU A 92 19.89 -45.15 -38.52
N GLY A 93 21.04 -44.85 -37.87
CA GLY A 93 22.45 -45.33 -37.89
C GLY A 93 23.45 -44.29 -38.45
N ALA A 94 24.63 -43.95 -37.88
CA ALA A 94 25.35 -44.19 -36.59
C ALA A 94 26.51 -43.13 -36.47
N VAL A 95 27.43 -42.99 -35.49
CA VAL A 95 27.92 -43.77 -34.31
C VAL A 95 28.15 -42.85 -33.06
N ALA A 96 29.31 -42.87 -32.38
CA ALA A 96 29.77 -42.08 -31.18
C ALA A 96 31.33 -42.09 -31.14
N SER A 97 32.13 -41.58 -30.15
CA SER A 97 31.97 -41.09 -28.75
C SER A 97 33.22 -40.29 -28.26
N THR A 98 33.22 -39.77 -27.02
CA THR A 98 34.36 -39.20 -26.20
C THR A 98 35.12 -37.96 -26.73
N GLY A 99 35.66 -37.11 -25.84
CA GLY A 99 36.60 -36.02 -26.17
C GLY A 99 36.29 -34.65 -25.50
N PRO A 100 37.28 -33.87 -25.00
CA PRO A 100 37.02 -32.66 -24.20
C PRO A 100 37.55 -31.33 -24.79
N GLU A 101 37.46 -30.27 -23.98
CA GLU A 101 38.23 -29.01 -24.02
C GLU A 101 37.92 -27.95 -25.11
N ALA A 102 38.56 -26.79 -24.94
CA ALA A 102 38.09 -25.47 -25.36
C ALA A 102 38.78 -24.93 -26.61
N GLU A 103 38.13 -23.96 -27.28
CA GLU A 103 38.82 -22.73 -27.76
C GLU A 103 37.84 -21.58 -28.04
N GLU A 104 38.38 -20.39 -28.33
CA GLU A 104 37.64 -19.12 -28.42
C GLU A 104 36.91 -18.90 -29.78
N SER A 105 35.80 -18.12 -29.79
CA SER A 105 35.69 -16.93 -30.67
C SER A 105 34.33 -16.20 -30.70
N LYS A 106 34.38 -14.89 -30.42
CA LYS A 106 33.74 -13.78 -31.19
C LYS A 106 32.27 -13.93 -31.63
N THR A 107 31.34 -13.40 -30.82
CA THR A 107 29.95 -13.13 -31.24
C THR A 107 29.87 -11.94 -32.20
N ILE A 108 29.80 -12.19 -33.51
CA ILE A 108 29.53 -11.15 -34.51
C ILE A 108 28.02 -10.87 -34.59
N GLN A 109 27.64 -9.60 -34.47
CA GLN A 109 26.24 -9.16 -34.61
C GLN A 109 25.75 -9.33 -36.06
N LYS A 110 24.55 -9.90 -36.26
CA LYS A 110 23.88 -9.87 -37.57
C LYS A 110 23.06 -8.56 -37.70
N PRO A 111 23.14 -7.84 -38.84
CA PRO A 111 22.37 -6.61 -39.03
C PRO A 111 20.87 -6.90 -39.15
N VAL A 112 20.05 -6.02 -38.59
CA VAL A 112 18.58 -6.07 -38.74
C VAL A 112 18.20 -5.62 -40.14
N ASN A 113 17.27 -6.33 -40.78
CA ASN A 113 16.83 -6.02 -42.14
C ASN A 113 15.95 -4.76 -42.17
N VAL A 114 16.25 -3.83 -43.08
CA VAL A 114 15.60 -2.51 -43.19
C VAL A 114 14.11 -2.63 -43.54
N GLN A 115 13.71 -3.71 -44.22
CA GLN A 115 12.31 -3.96 -44.60
C GLN A 115 11.40 -4.32 -43.42
N ASP A 116 11.97 -4.76 -42.28
CA ASP A 116 11.18 -5.10 -41.08
C ASP A 116 10.89 -3.87 -40.19
N LEU A 117 11.49 -2.70 -40.47
CA LEU A 117 11.26 -1.47 -39.69
C LEU A 117 9.78 -1.06 -39.55
N PRO A 118 8.91 -1.13 -40.58
CA PRO A 118 7.50 -0.81 -40.43
C PRO A 118 6.74 -1.83 -39.57
N ALA A 119 7.12 -3.11 -39.64
CA ALA A 119 6.55 -4.17 -38.80
C ALA A 119 6.98 -4.00 -37.35
N LEU A 120 8.27 -3.70 -37.12
CA LEU A 120 8.85 -3.43 -35.81
C LEU A 120 8.25 -2.16 -35.18
N LEU A 121 8.08 -1.07 -35.96
CA LEU A 121 7.37 0.13 -35.52
C LEU A 121 5.90 -0.14 -35.18
N LYS A 122 5.21 -0.98 -35.95
CA LYS A 122 3.82 -1.36 -35.66
C LYS A 122 3.71 -2.28 -34.43
N GLN A 123 4.69 -3.15 -34.20
CA GLN A 123 4.77 -3.99 -33.01
C GLN A 123 5.15 -3.18 -31.76
N LEU A 124 6.05 -2.20 -31.89
CA LEU A 124 6.32 -1.19 -30.86
C LEU A 124 5.06 -0.36 -30.58
N ALA A 125 4.34 0.11 -31.61
CA ALA A 125 3.09 0.85 -31.46
C ALA A 125 2.04 0.05 -30.68
N MET A 126 1.82 -1.23 -31.02
CA MET A 126 0.90 -2.11 -30.28
C MET A 126 1.41 -2.50 -28.88
N SER A 127 2.72 -2.51 -28.63
CA SER A 127 3.28 -2.61 -27.26
C SER A 127 3.20 -1.30 -26.48
N SER A 128 3.07 -0.17 -27.17
CA SER A 128 2.82 1.16 -26.62
C SER A 128 1.34 1.50 -26.48
N GLU A 129 0.44 0.54 -26.76
CA GLU A 129 -0.90 0.59 -26.18
C GLU A 129 -0.78 0.45 -24.67
N SER A 130 -0.59 1.60 -24.01
CA SER A 130 -0.74 1.75 -22.57
C SER A 130 -2.05 1.08 -22.18
N LYS A 131 -1.99 0.00 -21.38
CA LYS A 131 -3.17 -0.73 -20.89
C LYS A 131 -4.20 0.30 -20.44
N LYS A 132 -5.34 0.41 -21.15
CA LYS A 132 -6.38 1.37 -20.79
C LYS A 132 -6.83 1.06 -19.38
N GLU A 133 -6.47 1.90 -18.42
CA GLU A 133 -6.87 1.75 -17.03
C GLU A 133 -8.38 1.96 -16.92
N GLY A 134 -9.07 1.03 -16.26
CA GLY A 134 -10.53 1.00 -16.23
C GLY A 134 -11.16 0.18 -17.36
N LYS A 135 -12.49 0.16 -17.38
CA LYS A 135 -13.31 -0.52 -18.40
C LYS A 135 -13.86 0.48 -19.40
N ALA A 136 -14.56 0.03 -20.43
CA ALA A 136 -15.31 0.94 -21.29
C ALA A 136 -16.35 1.72 -20.44
N PRO A 137 -16.65 3.00 -20.73
CA PRO A 137 -17.65 3.78 -19.99
C PRO A 137 -19.01 3.06 -19.86
N GLU A 138 -19.40 2.27 -20.85
CA GLU A 138 -20.64 1.50 -20.91
C GLU A 138 -20.68 0.30 -19.93
N ASP A 139 -19.52 -0.29 -19.59
CA ASP A 139 -19.42 -1.43 -18.68
C ASP A 139 -19.75 -1.06 -17.22
N TYR A 140 -19.63 0.21 -16.86
CA TYR A 140 -19.90 0.72 -15.52
C TYR A 140 -21.41 0.86 -15.23
N LYS A 141 -22.17 -0.20 -15.52
CA LYS A 141 -23.65 -0.30 -15.40
C LYS A 141 -24.21 0.09 -14.04
N PHE A 142 -23.41 0.01 -12.97
CA PHE A 142 -23.75 0.59 -11.66
C PHE A 142 -23.52 2.11 -11.64
N TRP A 143 -22.27 2.57 -11.76
CA TRP A 143 -21.91 3.99 -11.65
C TRP A 143 -22.64 4.90 -12.66
N ASN A 144 -23.01 4.40 -13.83
CA ASN A 144 -23.83 5.12 -14.80
C ASN A 144 -25.25 5.48 -14.30
N THR A 145 -25.69 4.90 -13.18
CA THR A 145 -26.95 5.23 -12.47
C THR A 145 -26.74 6.10 -11.22
N GLN A 146 -25.49 6.31 -10.79
CA GLN A 146 -25.16 7.01 -9.55
C GLN A 146 -24.95 8.52 -9.79
N PRO A 147 -25.10 9.37 -8.76
CA PRO A 147 -24.81 10.80 -8.85
C PRO A 147 -23.30 11.06 -8.83
N VAL A 148 -22.61 10.62 -9.89
CA VAL A 148 -21.17 10.86 -10.11
C VAL A 148 -20.96 11.50 -11.47
N PRO A 149 -19.88 12.27 -11.68
CA PRO A 149 -19.52 12.75 -13.01
C PRO A 149 -19.24 11.58 -13.95
N LYS A 150 -19.74 11.65 -15.18
CA LYS A 150 -19.57 10.60 -16.19
C LYS A 150 -18.36 10.90 -17.09
N PHE A 151 -17.70 9.85 -17.56
CA PHE A 151 -16.64 9.99 -18.56
C PHE A 151 -17.18 10.62 -19.85
N LYS A 152 -16.36 11.48 -20.46
CA LYS A 152 -16.56 12.04 -21.80
C LYS A 152 -15.21 11.99 -22.51
N GLU A 153 -15.17 11.46 -23.73
CA GLU A 153 -13.95 11.43 -24.55
C GLU A 153 -13.63 12.84 -25.09
N PRO A 154 -12.37 13.17 -25.46
CA PRO A 154 -11.20 12.29 -25.60
C PRO A 154 -10.43 12.01 -24.30
N ASN A 155 -10.55 12.88 -23.30
CA ASN A 155 -9.76 12.80 -22.07
C ASN A 155 -10.69 12.45 -20.89
N LEU A 156 -10.37 11.40 -20.12
CA LEU A 156 -11.16 10.85 -18.99
C LEU A 156 -11.20 11.76 -17.75
N LEU A 157 -11.47 13.05 -17.97
CA LEU A 157 -11.46 14.13 -17.00
C LEU A 157 -12.90 14.42 -16.55
N GLN A 158 -13.05 14.96 -15.35
CA GLN A 158 -14.31 15.50 -14.86
C GLN A 158 -14.71 16.75 -15.66
N THR A 159 -15.46 16.56 -16.76
CA THR A 159 -16.07 17.69 -17.46
C THR A 159 -17.19 18.25 -16.61
N THR A 160 -17.10 19.53 -16.23
CA THR A 160 -18.24 20.28 -15.69
C THR A 160 -19.34 20.46 -16.75
N ASN A 161 -19.03 20.24 -18.03
CA ASN A 161 -19.86 20.55 -19.17
C ASN A 161 -21.16 19.73 -19.23
N GLY A 162 -22.30 20.42 -19.34
CA GLY A 162 -23.61 19.83 -19.54
C GLY A 162 -23.79 19.15 -20.91
N SER A 163 -25.02 18.76 -21.22
CA SER A 163 -25.40 18.17 -22.51
C SER A 163 -25.12 19.09 -23.71
N GLY A 164 -25.27 20.42 -23.54
CA GLY A 164 -24.95 21.43 -24.55
C GLY A 164 -23.49 21.91 -24.60
N GLY A 165 -22.60 21.38 -23.76
CA GLY A 165 -21.18 21.77 -23.74
C GLY A 165 -20.81 22.92 -22.80
N GLU A 166 -21.78 23.66 -22.26
CA GLU A 166 -21.55 24.72 -21.26
C GLU A 166 -21.08 24.14 -19.91
N ALA A 167 -20.03 24.71 -19.33
CA ALA A 167 -19.50 24.31 -18.03
C ALA A 167 -20.48 24.63 -16.89
N LEU A 168 -21.14 23.62 -16.33
CA LEU A 168 -22.02 23.78 -15.18
C LEU A 168 -21.21 24.21 -13.94
N PRO A 169 -21.75 25.08 -13.08
CA PRO A 169 -21.05 25.53 -11.87
C PRO A 169 -20.71 24.36 -10.94
N GLU A 170 -19.69 24.53 -10.10
CA GLU A 170 -19.40 23.58 -9.03
C GLU A 170 -20.58 23.51 -8.05
N GLY A 171 -20.86 22.31 -7.52
CA GLY A 171 -22.07 22.10 -6.73
C GLY A 171 -22.56 20.65 -6.68
N PRO A 172 -23.69 20.39 -6.01
CA PRO A 172 -24.27 19.05 -5.95
C PRO A 172 -24.78 18.58 -7.32
N ILE A 173 -24.80 17.26 -7.53
CA ILE A 173 -25.31 16.64 -8.78
C ILE A 173 -26.82 16.41 -8.68
N LEU A 174 -27.30 15.92 -7.53
CA LEU A 174 -28.70 15.85 -7.12
C LEU A 174 -28.95 16.86 -5.99
N PRO A 175 -29.95 17.75 -6.10
CA PRO A 175 -30.32 18.65 -5.01
C PRO A 175 -30.82 17.88 -3.77
N ASP A 176 -30.50 18.37 -2.58
CA ASP A 176 -30.83 17.74 -1.30
C ASP A 176 -32.31 17.38 -1.14
N LYS A 177 -33.23 18.16 -1.76
CA LYS A 177 -34.67 17.88 -1.79
C LYS A 177 -34.98 16.54 -2.50
N VAL A 178 -34.27 16.24 -3.58
CA VAL A 178 -34.38 14.98 -4.34
C VAL A 178 -33.74 13.84 -3.55
N CYS A 179 -32.57 14.08 -2.94
CA CYS A 179 -31.94 13.10 -2.07
C CYS A 179 -32.86 12.71 -0.89
N LYS A 180 -33.46 13.70 -0.22
CA LYS A 180 -34.48 13.49 0.84
C LYS A 180 -35.69 12.69 0.35
N ALA A 181 -36.25 13.04 -0.81
CA ALA A 181 -37.37 12.31 -1.41
C ALA A 181 -37.03 10.88 -1.84
N SER A 182 -35.74 10.56 -2.05
CA SER A 182 -35.25 9.22 -2.42
C SER A 182 -35.03 8.26 -1.25
N ILE A 183 -35.18 8.73 0.00
CA ILE A 183 -34.93 7.92 1.20
C ILE A 183 -36.03 6.88 1.36
N LYS A 184 -35.67 5.60 1.20
CA LYS A 184 -36.52 4.47 1.60
C LYS A 184 -36.40 4.25 3.11
N PRO A 185 -37.51 3.97 3.83
CA PRO A 185 -37.43 3.58 5.24
C PRO A 185 -36.73 2.23 5.42
N ASP A 186 -37.05 1.27 4.56
CA ASP A 186 -36.50 -0.09 4.59
C ASP A 186 -35.06 -0.18 4.03
N PRO A 187 -34.22 -1.10 4.54
CA PRO A 187 -32.92 -1.43 3.95
C PRO A 187 -33.03 -1.94 2.51
N GLU A 188 -31.98 -1.75 1.70
CA GLU A 188 -31.92 -2.41 0.38
C GLU A 188 -31.93 -3.95 0.52
N PRO A 189 -32.65 -4.68 -0.35
CA PRO A 189 -32.81 -6.13 -0.21
C PRO A 189 -31.50 -6.87 -0.52
N LEU A 190 -31.15 -7.80 0.37
CA LEU A 190 -30.08 -8.78 0.19
C LEU A 190 -30.61 -10.04 -0.52
N LEU A 191 -29.69 -10.91 -0.96
CA LEU A 191 -30.05 -12.25 -1.41
C LEU A 191 -30.45 -13.13 -0.20
N ASP A 192 -31.32 -14.10 -0.44
CA ASP A 192 -31.70 -15.10 0.56
C ASP A 192 -30.47 -15.80 1.15
N GLY A 193 -30.49 -16.00 2.46
CA GLY A 193 -29.34 -16.50 3.22
C GLY A 193 -28.34 -15.42 3.68
N PHE A 194 -28.60 -14.13 3.46
CA PHE A 194 -27.81 -13.02 4.04
C PHE A 194 -28.67 -12.05 4.87
N GLU A 195 -28.01 -11.32 5.77
CA GLU A 195 -28.63 -10.28 6.60
C GLU A 195 -27.69 -9.10 6.84
N TRP A 196 -28.28 -7.92 7.05
CA TRP A 196 -27.57 -6.72 7.45
C TRP A 196 -27.22 -6.80 8.93
N CYS A 197 -26.00 -6.37 9.28
CA CYS A 197 -25.62 -6.09 10.66
C CYS A 197 -24.97 -4.71 10.77
N LEU A 198 -25.00 -4.16 11.98
CA LEU A 198 -24.04 -3.14 12.40
C LEU A 198 -22.87 -3.87 13.05
N VAL A 199 -21.66 -3.37 12.82
CA VAL A 199 -20.45 -3.88 13.48
C VAL A 199 -20.09 -2.92 14.60
N ASP A 200 -20.24 -3.36 15.86
CA ASP A 200 -19.87 -2.53 17.00
C ASP A 200 -18.38 -2.70 17.33
N LEU A 201 -17.61 -1.61 17.13
CA LEU A 201 -16.17 -1.59 17.37
C LEU A 201 -15.81 -1.49 18.86
N ASP A 202 -16.79 -1.24 19.73
CA ASP A 202 -16.62 -1.37 21.19
C ASP A 202 -16.68 -2.84 21.64
N ASN A 203 -17.16 -3.76 20.81
CA ASN A 203 -17.13 -5.21 21.07
C ASN A 203 -15.84 -5.83 20.48
N PRO A 204 -14.91 -6.33 21.31
CA PRO A 204 -13.63 -6.84 20.82
C PRO A 204 -13.78 -8.06 19.89
N ASN A 205 -14.86 -8.84 20.02
CA ASN A 205 -15.12 -9.99 19.14
C ASN A 205 -15.50 -9.54 17.73
N GLU A 206 -16.35 -8.52 17.60
CA GLU A 206 -16.76 -7.97 16.30
C GLU A 206 -15.62 -7.21 15.62
N LEU A 207 -14.79 -6.52 16.40
CA LEU A 207 -13.54 -5.92 15.92
C LEU A 207 -12.56 -6.98 15.39
N HIS A 208 -12.47 -8.15 16.03
CA HIS A 208 -11.66 -9.27 15.54
C HIS A 208 -12.25 -9.91 14.27
N GLU A 209 -13.58 -10.08 14.19
CA GLU A 209 -14.22 -10.59 12.96
C GLU A 209 -14.04 -9.62 11.77
N LEU A 210 -14.05 -8.31 12.02
CA LEU A 210 -13.72 -7.29 11.03
C LEU A 210 -12.26 -7.37 10.60
N TYR A 211 -11.32 -7.49 11.54
CA TYR A 211 -9.91 -7.73 11.28
C TYR A 211 -9.69 -8.97 10.40
N ASP A 212 -10.32 -10.11 10.75
CA ASP A 212 -10.24 -11.36 9.99
C ASP A 212 -10.79 -11.23 8.56
N LEU A 213 -11.90 -10.49 8.39
CA LEU A 213 -12.48 -10.20 7.08
C LEU A 213 -11.51 -9.36 6.23
N LEU A 214 -10.98 -8.27 6.81
CA LEU A 214 -10.09 -7.34 6.11
C LEU A 214 -8.79 -8.03 5.71
N TYR A 215 -8.10 -8.66 6.66
CA TYR A 215 -6.88 -9.42 6.44
C TYR A 215 -7.06 -10.45 5.32
N ASN A 216 -8.12 -11.28 5.35
CA ASN A 216 -8.27 -12.35 4.36
C ASN A 216 -8.86 -11.90 3.00
N HIS A 217 -9.56 -10.76 2.94
CA HIS A 217 -10.43 -10.43 1.79
C HIS A 217 -10.49 -8.96 1.35
N TYR A 218 -9.66 -8.06 1.88
CA TYR A 218 -9.58 -6.68 1.40
C TYR A 218 -8.59 -6.55 0.21
N VAL A 219 -7.64 -5.62 0.29
CA VAL A 219 -6.64 -5.35 -0.75
C VAL A 219 -5.43 -6.28 -0.59
N GLU A 220 -5.02 -6.84 -1.73
CA GLU A 220 -3.73 -7.52 -1.91
C GLU A 220 -3.02 -6.85 -3.09
N ASP A 221 -1.71 -7.00 -3.14
CA ASP A 221 -0.89 -6.63 -4.29
C ASP A 221 -1.33 -7.35 -5.58
N THR A 222 -1.00 -6.80 -6.75
CA THR A 222 -1.33 -7.34 -8.08
C THR A 222 -0.85 -8.78 -8.27
N ASP A 223 0.34 -9.09 -7.75
CA ASP A 223 0.92 -10.44 -7.74
C ASP A 223 0.46 -11.29 -6.55
N GLY A 224 -0.31 -10.73 -5.61
CA GLY A 224 -0.76 -11.42 -4.39
C GLY A 224 0.38 -11.78 -3.43
N SER A 225 1.51 -11.08 -3.50
CA SER A 225 2.69 -11.31 -2.65
C SER A 225 2.55 -10.66 -1.27
N PHE A 226 1.86 -9.52 -1.20
CA PHE A 226 1.63 -8.74 0.02
C PHE A 226 0.13 -8.51 0.29
N ARG A 227 -0.19 -8.37 1.57
CA ARG A 227 -1.54 -8.19 2.12
C ARG A 227 -1.47 -7.21 3.28
N PHE A 228 -2.34 -6.19 3.29
CA PHE A 228 -2.38 -5.24 4.40
C PHE A 228 -2.89 -5.89 5.70
N ASN A 229 -2.17 -5.61 6.78
CA ASN A 229 -2.44 -5.99 8.16
C ASN A 229 -2.93 -4.75 8.93
N TYR A 230 -4.21 -4.41 8.77
CA TYR A 230 -4.86 -3.34 9.52
C TYR A 230 -5.12 -3.81 10.95
N SER A 231 -4.27 -3.43 11.91
CA SER A 231 -4.40 -3.86 13.31
C SER A 231 -5.73 -3.42 13.93
N ALA A 232 -6.21 -4.13 14.95
CA ALA A 232 -7.41 -3.76 15.69
C ALA A 232 -7.35 -2.32 16.26
N LYS A 233 -6.16 -1.87 16.69
CA LYS A 233 -5.89 -0.47 17.07
C LYS A 233 -6.10 0.49 15.90
N PHE A 234 -5.52 0.21 14.73
CA PHE A 234 -5.69 1.04 13.53
C PHE A 234 -7.17 1.16 13.15
N LEU A 235 -7.91 0.06 13.19
CA LEU A 235 -9.34 0.05 12.87
C LEU A 235 -10.16 0.86 13.87
N ALA A 236 -9.88 0.75 15.18
CA ALA A 236 -10.53 1.57 16.20
C ALA A 236 -10.21 3.07 16.01
N TRP A 237 -8.97 3.44 15.74
CA TRP A 237 -8.56 4.82 15.44
C TRP A 237 -9.23 5.37 14.18
N ALA A 238 -9.15 4.65 13.05
CA ALA A 238 -9.65 5.12 11.76
C ALA A 238 -11.19 5.19 11.66
N LEU A 239 -11.91 4.39 12.47
CA LEU A 239 -13.37 4.27 12.40
C LEU A 239 -14.11 4.93 13.58
N LYS A 240 -13.40 5.43 14.60
CA LYS A 240 -14.03 6.14 15.74
C LYS A 240 -13.61 7.61 15.88
N PRO A 241 -13.50 8.42 14.81
CA PRO A 241 -13.28 9.87 14.98
C PRO A 241 -14.48 10.53 15.69
N PRO A 242 -14.31 11.71 16.31
CA PRO A 242 -15.41 12.42 16.96
C PRO A 242 -16.65 12.56 16.07
N GLY A 243 -17.82 12.29 16.64
CA GLY A 243 -19.09 12.31 15.89
C GLY A 243 -19.36 11.09 14.99
N TYR A 244 -18.50 10.06 14.97
CA TYR A 244 -18.76 8.84 14.20
C TYR A 244 -20.13 8.22 14.52
N ASN A 245 -20.78 7.66 13.49
CA ASN A 245 -22.11 7.10 13.61
C ASN A 245 -22.06 5.57 13.42
N LYS A 246 -22.36 4.81 14.49
CA LYS A 246 -22.38 3.33 14.44
C LYS A 246 -23.25 2.78 13.29
N ASN A 247 -24.29 3.50 12.86
CA ASN A 247 -25.14 3.09 11.74
C ASN A 247 -24.41 3.04 10.37
N TRP A 248 -23.25 3.70 10.25
CA TRP A 248 -22.43 3.74 9.03
C TRP A 248 -21.35 2.63 9.00
N HIS A 249 -21.23 1.80 10.05
CA HIS A 249 -20.37 0.61 10.07
C HIS A 249 -21.19 -0.61 9.66
N ILE A 250 -21.32 -0.83 8.35
CA ILE A 250 -22.32 -1.75 7.78
C ILE A 250 -21.66 -3.07 7.40
N GLY A 251 -22.01 -4.12 8.12
CA GLY A 251 -21.63 -5.49 7.79
C GLY A 251 -22.76 -6.26 7.09
N VAL A 252 -22.38 -7.31 6.34
CA VAL A 252 -23.30 -8.35 5.89
C VAL A 252 -22.85 -9.68 6.47
N ARG A 253 -23.77 -10.38 7.14
CA ARG A 253 -23.57 -11.74 7.66
C ARG A 253 -24.32 -12.74 6.80
N ALA A 254 -23.79 -13.96 6.70
CA ALA A 254 -24.59 -15.09 6.22
C ALA A 254 -25.54 -15.53 7.35
N LYS A 255 -26.82 -15.79 7.06
CA LYS A 255 -27.78 -16.26 8.07
C LYS A 255 -27.37 -17.64 8.61
N PRO A 256 -27.52 -17.90 9.92
CA PRO A 256 -27.29 -19.24 10.46
C PRO A 256 -28.29 -20.24 9.86
N THR A 257 -27.80 -21.37 9.35
CA THR A 257 -28.63 -22.40 8.67
C THR A 257 -29.38 -23.32 9.63
N THR A 258 -29.27 -23.10 10.94
CA THR A 258 -29.87 -23.93 12.01
C THR A 258 -30.91 -23.12 12.77
N THR A 259 -32.18 -23.31 12.46
CA THR A 259 -33.34 -22.63 13.09
C THR A 259 -33.71 -23.27 14.43
N ALA A 260 -32.76 -23.40 15.35
CA ALA A 260 -32.95 -24.02 16.66
C ALA A 260 -32.25 -23.25 17.80
N GLU A 261 -33.08 -22.73 18.71
CA GLU A 261 -32.91 -22.63 20.17
C GLU A 261 -31.66 -21.95 20.78
N SER A 262 -31.93 -20.83 21.44
CA SER A 262 -31.27 -20.30 22.65
C SER A 262 -29.82 -19.79 22.60
N ASN A 263 -28.96 -20.23 21.67
CA ASN A 263 -27.57 -19.75 21.58
C ASN A 263 -27.07 -19.66 20.12
N ALA A 264 -27.83 -18.98 19.27
CA ALA A 264 -27.46 -18.74 17.88
C ALA A 264 -26.22 -17.83 17.78
N LYS A 265 -25.05 -18.43 17.51
CA LYS A 265 -23.84 -17.65 17.15
C LYS A 265 -24.14 -16.78 15.93
N PRO A 266 -23.74 -15.50 15.91
CA PRO A 266 -23.93 -14.65 14.75
C PRO A 266 -23.23 -15.28 13.55
N GLY A 267 -23.93 -15.35 12.42
CA GLY A 267 -23.36 -15.96 11.23
C GLY A 267 -22.16 -15.16 10.70
N LYS A 268 -21.24 -15.84 10.01
CA LYS A 268 -19.95 -15.25 9.64
C LYS A 268 -20.12 -13.96 8.84
N LEU A 269 -19.36 -12.92 9.22
CA LEU A 269 -19.23 -11.68 8.47
C LEU A 269 -18.60 -11.97 7.09
N VAL A 270 -19.28 -11.55 6.01
CA VAL A 270 -18.88 -11.82 4.62
C VAL A 270 -18.65 -10.56 3.78
N ALA A 271 -19.11 -9.41 4.24
CA ALA A 271 -18.78 -8.12 3.63
C ALA A 271 -18.88 -6.99 4.66
N PHE A 272 -18.20 -5.88 4.37
CA PHE A 272 -18.19 -4.68 5.20
C PHE A 272 -18.04 -3.43 4.34
N ILE A 273 -18.57 -2.31 4.82
CA ILE A 273 -18.32 -0.95 4.33
C ILE A 273 -18.44 0.01 5.51
N ALA A 274 -17.52 0.96 5.63
CA ALA A 274 -17.56 2.00 6.65
C ALA A 274 -17.76 3.38 6.03
N GLY A 275 -18.46 4.25 6.75
CA GLY A 275 -18.41 5.69 6.57
C GLY A 275 -18.08 6.39 7.88
N VAL A 276 -17.20 7.40 7.83
CA VAL A 276 -16.93 8.32 8.95
C VAL A 276 -17.31 9.75 8.56
N PRO A 277 -17.73 10.62 9.49
CA PRO A 277 -17.97 12.02 9.18
C PRO A 277 -16.65 12.73 8.87
N ALA A 278 -16.68 13.67 7.92
CA ALA A 278 -15.60 14.61 7.69
C ALA A 278 -16.14 15.95 7.18
N LYS A 279 -15.41 17.03 7.43
CA LYS A 279 -15.72 18.37 6.92
C LYS A 279 -14.76 18.71 5.79
N LEU A 280 -15.27 18.74 4.56
CA LEU A 280 -14.48 18.87 3.34
C LEU A 280 -14.66 20.26 2.72
N LYS A 281 -13.55 20.90 2.36
CA LYS A 281 -13.54 22.14 1.58
C LYS A 281 -13.13 21.86 0.14
N VAL A 282 -14.03 22.16 -0.79
CA VAL A 282 -13.82 22.07 -2.23
C VAL A 282 -13.81 23.49 -2.79
N ARG A 283 -12.61 24.02 -2.98
CA ARG A 283 -12.34 25.44 -3.26
C ARG A 283 -12.97 26.35 -2.20
N ASP A 284 -14.05 27.04 -2.56
CA ASP A 284 -14.77 27.98 -1.71
C ASP A 284 -15.97 27.35 -0.99
N ALA A 285 -16.38 26.13 -1.39
CA ALA A 285 -17.51 25.41 -0.82
C ALA A 285 -17.07 24.52 0.36
N THR A 286 -17.60 24.77 1.56
CA THR A 286 -17.49 23.87 2.72
C THR A 286 -18.67 22.89 2.72
N LEU A 287 -18.37 21.59 2.87
CA LEU A 287 -19.31 20.47 2.78
C LEU A 287 -19.16 19.56 4.00
N ASN A 288 -20.28 19.15 4.60
CA ASN A 288 -20.30 18.05 5.56
C ASN A 288 -20.52 16.76 4.76
N ILE A 289 -19.55 15.84 4.83
CA ILE A 289 -19.51 14.63 4.02
C ILE A 289 -19.39 13.37 4.89
N SER A 290 -19.60 12.21 4.27
CA SER A 290 -19.02 10.96 4.78
C SER A 290 -17.77 10.58 3.98
N GLU A 291 -16.66 10.27 4.63
CA GLU A 291 -15.57 9.54 3.98
C GLU A 291 -15.90 8.05 4.02
N ILE A 292 -15.92 7.40 2.85
CA ILE A 292 -16.26 5.99 2.68
C ILE A 292 -14.99 5.17 2.43
N ASN A 293 -14.74 4.19 3.30
CA ASN A 293 -13.51 3.40 3.31
C ASN A 293 -13.79 1.92 3.70
N PHE A 294 -12.77 1.06 3.67
CA PHE A 294 -12.80 -0.35 4.06
C PHE A 294 -13.84 -1.25 3.33
N LEU A 295 -14.31 -0.84 2.15
CA LEU A 295 -15.26 -1.62 1.33
C LEU A 295 -14.68 -3.00 0.95
N THR A 296 -15.22 -4.03 1.59
CA THR A 296 -14.66 -5.39 1.56
C THR A 296 -15.74 -6.41 1.26
N VAL A 297 -15.43 -7.34 0.35
CA VAL A 297 -16.30 -8.48 0.03
C VAL A 297 -15.47 -9.77 0.03
N HIS A 298 -15.86 -10.72 0.87
CA HIS A 298 -15.27 -12.04 1.00
C HIS A 298 -15.07 -12.70 -0.39
N ARG A 299 -13.87 -13.22 -0.66
CA ARG A 299 -13.43 -13.69 -1.99
C ARG A 299 -14.47 -14.52 -2.75
N LYS A 300 -15.12 -15.49 -2.09
CA LYS A 300 -16.16 -16.38 -2.68
C LYS A 300 -17.46 -15.67 -3.11
N LEU A 301 -17.67 -14.40 -2.74
CA LEU A 301 -18.83 -13.56 -3.09
C LEU A 301 -18.47 -12.38 -4.01
N ARG A 302 -17.18 -12.21 -4.36
CA ARG A 302 -16.78 -11.28 -5.43
C ARG A 302 -17.50 -11.64 -6.74
N SER A 303 -17.66 -10.67 -7.63
CA SER A 303 -18.49 -10.76 -8.86
C SER A 303 -20.01 -10.94 -8.67
N LYS A 304 -20.54 -11.32 -7.49
CA LYS A 304 -21.99 -11.42 -7.23
C LYS A 304 -22.74 -10.08 -7.07
N ARG A 305 -22.15 -8.96 -7.52
CA ARG A 305 -22.69 -7.58 -7.43
C ARG A 305 -23.08 -7.09 -6.01
N LEU A 306 -22.54 -7.68 -4.94
CA LEU A 306 -22.82 -7.27 -3.56
C LEU A 306 -22.32 -5.85 -3.23
N ALA A 307 -21.17 -5.42 -3.77
CA ALA A 307 -20.62 -4.08 -3.54
C ALA A 307 -21.57 -2.93 -3.96
N PRO A 308 -22.22 -2.95 -5.14
CA PRO A 308 -23.35 -2.07 -5.46
C PRO A 308 -24.48 -1.99 -4.42
N VAL A 309 -24.78 -3.08 -3.70
CA VAL A 309 -25.83 -3.10 -2.67
C VAL A 309 -25.33 -2.45 -1.37
N LEU A 310 -24.09 -2.75 -0.96
CA LEU A 310 -23.39 -2.09 0.15
C LEU A 310 -23.30 -0.56 -0.04
N ILE A 311 -22.93 -0.11 -1.24
CA ILE A 311 -22.84 1.32 -1.57
C ILE A 311 -24.22 1.98 -1.45
N LYS A 312 -25.28 1.37 -1.99
CA LYS A 312 -26.65 1.91 -1.87
C LYS A 312 -27.12 2.02 -0.42
N GLU A 313 -26.86 1.00 0.41
CA GLU A 313 -27.29 1.00 1.81
C GLU A 313 -26.52 2.03 2.65
N VAL A 314 -25.20 2.22 2.43
CA VAL A 314 -24.48 3.30 3.12
C VAL A 314 -24.93 4.68 2.64
N THR A 315 -25.19 4.88 1.34
CA THR A 315 -25.79 6.12 0.83
C THR A 315 -27.14 6.39 1.47
N ARG A 316 -28.02 5.39 1.58
CA ARG A 316 -29.33 5.51 2.23
C ARG A 316 -29.22 5.99 3.68
N ARG A 317 -28.27 5.44 4.45
CA ARG A 317 -28.05 5.81 5.86
C ARG A 317 -27.34 7.15 6.04
N CYS A 318 -26.48 7.57 5.11
CA CYS A 318 -25.95 8.94 5.09
C CYS A 318 -27.09 9.94 4.82
N TYR A 319 -27.95 9.65 3.85
CA TYR A 319 -29.08 10.51 3.48
C TYR A 319 -30.11 10.67 4.61
N GLN A 320 -30.35 9.61 5.40
CA GLN A 320 -31.18 9.65 6.62
C GLN A 320 -30.66 10.61 7.69
N VAL A 321 -29.33 10.72 7.83
CA VAL A 321 -28.66 11.63 8.80
C VAL A 321 -28.58 13.08 8.26
N GLY A 322 -28.84 13.29 6.97
CA GLY A 322 -28.77 14.61 6.33
C GLY A 322 -27.51 14.86 5.50
N VAL A 323 -26.66 13.83 5.32
CA VAL A 323 -25.39 13.93 4.60
C VAL A 323 -25.56 13.37 3.19
N TYR A 324 -25.41 14.23 2.17
CA TYR A 324 -25.75 13.91 0.77
C TYR A 324 -24.54 13.77 -0.15
N GLN A 325 -23.33 14.03 0.34
CA GLN A 325 -22.07 13.99 -0.40
C GLN A 325 -21.07 13.11 0.35
N ALA A 326 -20.15 12.48 -0.39
CA ALA A 326 -19.13 11.61 0.20
C ALA A 326 -17.78 11.71 -0.50
N LEU A 327 -16.70 11.53 0.25
CA LEU A 327 -15.35 11.32 -0.27
C LEU A 327 -15.08 9.81 -0.33
N TYR A 328 -14.44 9.34 -1.39
CA TYR A 328 -13.87 8.00 -1.42
C TYR A 328 -12.62 7.96 -2.32
N THR A 329 -11.73 7.02 -2.03
CA THR A 329 -10.53 6.77 -2.85
C THR A 329 -10.53 5.35 -3.38
N ALA A 330 -9.83 5.11 -4.50
CA ALA A 330 -9.60 3.76 -4.99
C ALA A 330 -8.32 3.68 -5.83
N GLY A 331 -7.63 2.53 -5.77
CA GLY A 331 -6.54 2.18 -6.69
C GLY A 331 -7.01 1.63 -8.04
N THR A 332 -8.32 1.63 -8.30
CA THR A 332 -8.89 1.29 -9.62
C THR A 332 -9.62 2.50 -10.20
N LEU A 333 -9.54 2.68 -11.52
CA LEU A 333 -10.22 3.79 -12.19
C LEU A 333 -11.73 3.54 -12.29
N LEU A 334 -12.51 4.53 -11.86
CA LEU A 334 -13.97 4.57 -11.88
C LEU A 334 -14.43 5.89 -12.54
N PRO A 335 -15.68 6.01 -13.04
CA PRO A 335 -16.23 7.28 -13.51
C PRO A 335 -16.54 8.18 -12.29
N THR A 336 -15.96 9.38 -12.13
CA THR A 336 -14.79 9.96 -12.82
C THR A 336 -13.97 10.69 -11.75
N PRO A 337 -12.63 10.55 -11.68
CA PRO A 337 -11.85 11.08 -10.58
C PRO A 337 -11.73 12.62 -10.61
N VAL A 338 -11.79 13.21 -9.42
CA VAL A 338 -11.48 14.63 -9.17
C VAL A 338 -9.97 14.88 -9.31
N THR A 339 -9.17 13.91 -8.87
CA THR A 339 -7.73 13.84 -9.17
C THR A 339 -7.19 12.42 -9.09
N THR A 340 -5.95 12.23 -9.53
CA THR A 340 -5.16 11.02 -9.32
C THR A 340 -3.79 11.42 -8.80
N ALA A 341 -3.37 10.84 -7.69
CA ALA A 341 -2.00 10.91 -7.18
C ALA A 341 -1.28 9.57 -7.44
N ARG A 342 0.06 9.59 -7.43
CA ARG A 342 0.91 8.40 -7.58
C ARG A 342 1.60 8.08 -6.25
N TYR A 343 1.72 6.81 -5.91
CA TYR A 343 2.51 6.38 -4.74
C TYR A 343 4.01 6.46 -5.04
N PHE A 344 4.77 6.78 -3.99
CA PHE A 344 6.22 6.89 -3.98
C PHE A 344 6.77 6.24 -2.70
N HIS A 345 7.90 5.55 -2.82
CA HIS A 345 8.45 4.67 -1.79
C HIS A 345 9.91 5.02 -1.46
N ARG A 346 10.26 5.05 -0.17
CA ARG A 346 11.59 5.36 0.32
C ARG A 346 12.07 4.27 1.27
N SER A 347 13.00 3.44 0.83
CA SER A 347 13.54 2.29 1.58
C SER A 347 14.33 2.73 2.82
N LEU A 348 13.77 2.57 4.02
CA LEU A 348 14.46 2.85 5.29
C LEU A 348 15.40 1.69 5.65
N ASP A 349 14.94 0.45 5.44
CA ASP A 349 15.76 -0.75 5.41
C ASP A 349 15.57 -1.46 4.06
N TRP A 350 16.50 -1.21 3.13
CA TRP A 350 16.48 -1.85 1.81
C TRP A 350 16.75 -3.36 1.87
N GLU A 351 17.48 -3.85 2.87
CA GLU A 351 17.87 -5.26 2.94
C GLU A 351 16.65 -6.14 3.30
N HIS A 352 15.84 -5.70 4.25
CA HIS A 352 14.56 -6.35 4.57
C HIS A 352 13.57 -6.29 3.41
N LEU A 353 13.47 -5.14 2.72
CA LEU A 353 12.60 -5.00 1.55
C LEU A 353 13.04 -5.85 0.36
N TYR A 354 14.34 -6.12 0.20
CA TYR A 354 14.86 -7.03 -0.83
C TYR A 354 14.57 -8.49 -0.47
N LYS A 355 14.87 -8.90 0.77
CA LYS A 355 14.60 -10.27 1.28
C LYS A 355 13.11 -10.64 1.28
N THR A 356 12.24 -9.66 1.53
CA THR A 356 10.77 -9.83 1.47
C THR A 356 10.20 -9.73 0.04
N GLY A 357 11.02 -9.40 -0.96
CA GLY A 357 10.61 -9.28 -2.37
C GLY A 357 9.89 -7.97 -2.74
N PHE A 358 9.77 -7.00 -1.82
CA PHE A 358 9.12 -5.70 -2.05
C PHE A 358 9.98 -4.75 -2.89
N SER A 359 11.30 -4.90 -2.86
CA SER A 359 12.23 -4.14 -3.69
C SER A 359 13.08 -5.10 -4.51
N HIS A 360 13.18 -4.87 -5.82
CA HIS A 360 14.10 -5.60 -6.69
C HIS A 360 15.49 -4.96 -6.68
N LEU A 361 16.52 -5.73 -7.05
CA LEU A 361 17.87 -5.21 -7.26
C LEU A 361 18.00 -4.66 -8.70
N PRO A 362 18.25 -3.35 -8.90
CA PRO A 362 18.45 -2.79 -10.24
C PRO A 362 19.72 -3.33 -10.92
N SER A 363 19.62 -3.62 -12.21
CA SER A 363 20.73 -4.09 -13.06
C SER A 363 21.98 -3.20 -12.93
N GLY A 364 23.16 -3.82 -12.75
CA GLY A 364 24.41 -3.08 -12.56
C GLY A 364 24.60 -2.47 -11.17
N THR A 365 23.82 -2.92 -10.17
CA THR A 365 23.99 -2.53 -8.76
C THR A 365 24.14 -3.76 -7.86
N THR A 366 24.61 -3.54 -6.63
CA THR A 366 24.78 -4.58 -5.60
C THR A 366 24.02 -4.20 -4.34
N GLU A 367 23.70 -5.17 -3.49
CA GLU A 367 22.97 -4.96 -2.24
C GLU A 367 23.65 -3.90 -1.35
N LEU A 368 24.97 -4.01 -1.18
CA LEU A 368 25.81 -3.01 -0.50
C LEU A 368 25.62 -1.60 -1.10
N ARG A 369 25.64 -1.47 -2.44
CA ARG A 369 25.46 -0.18 -3.11
C ARG A 369 24.08 0.43 -2.84
N GLN A 370 23.02 -0.38 -2.75
CA GLN A 370 21.68 0.09 -2.40
C GLN A 370 21.57 0.45 -0.91
N LYS A 371 22.17 -0.36 -0.02
CA LYS A 371 22.26 -0.07 1.43
C LYS A 371 22.99 1.25 1.70
N TYR A 372 24.04 1.57 0.94
CA TYR A 372 24.70 2.88 0.98
C TYR A 372 23.89 4.01 0.31
N LYS A 373 23.26 3.78 -0.86
CA LYS A 373 22.37 4.76 -1.52
C LYS A 373 21.30 5.29 -0.56
N TYR A 374 20.71 4.40 0.23
CA TYR A 374 19.59 4.69 1.11
C TYR A 374 19.93 4.98 2.58
N ARG A 375 21.22 4.98 2.94
CA ARG A 375 21.70 5.38 4.27
C ARG A 375 21.11 6.74 4.68
N LEU A 376 20.76 6.80 5.95
CA LEU A 376 20.31 7.99 6.69
C LEU A 376 21.22 8.13 7.92
N ASP A 377 21.26 9.31 8.50
CA ASP A 377 22.05 9.59 9.70
C ASP A 377 21.37 9.06 10.98
N SER A 378 22.17 8.85 12.03
CA SER A 378 21.69 8.25 13.29
C SER A 378 20.98 9.24 14.22
N GLN A 379 21.02 10.54 13.93
CA GLN A 379 20.48 11.60 14.77
C GLN A 379 19.83 12.69 13.91
N THR A 380 18.78 13.31 14.46
CA THR A 380 18.07 14.42 13.84
C THR A 380 18.88 15.72 13.89
N SER A 381 19.03 16.37 12.74
CA SER A 381 19.72 17.66 12.57
C SER A 381 18.87 18.88 12.92
N MET A 382 17.55 18.71 12.99
CA MET A 382 16.58 19.79 13.21
C MET A 382 16.46 20.15 14.70
N LYS A 383 16.87 21.37 15.05
CA LYS A 383 16.72 21.92 16.41
C LYS A 383 15.22 22.13 16.72
N GLY A 384 14.83 21.96 17.98
CA GLY A 384 13.44 22.13 18.42
C GLY A 384 12.48 20.98 18.05
N LEU A 385 12.93 19.99 17.27
CA LEU A 385 12.12 18.84 16.88
C LEU A 385 11.84 17.92 18.08
N ARG A 386 10.55 17.73 18.38
CA ARG A 386 10.07 16.88 19.49
C ARG A 386 8.75 16.20 19.13
N ALA A 387 8.36 15.20 19.91
CA ALA A 387 7.02 14.61 19.80
C ALA A 387 5.93 15.65 20.12
N MET A 388 4.81 15.56 19.41
CA MET A 388 3.61 16.36 19.65
C MET A 388 2.95 15.98 20.98
N ARG A 389 2.34 16.97 21.64
CA ARG A 389 1.63 16.86 22.92
C ARG A 389 0.24 17.48 22.77
N LYS A 390 -0.70 17.12 23.65
CA LYS A 390 -2.07 17.68 23.63
C LYS A 390 -2.11 19.21 23.71
N GLY A 391 -1.19 19.83 24.47
CA GLY A 391 -1.07 21.29 24.54
C GLY A 391 -0.61 21.97 23.23
N ASP A 392 -0.08 21.21 22.27
CA ASP A 392 0.32 21.72 20.95
C ASP A 392 -0.87 21.81 19.97
N VAL A 393 -1.96 21.08 20.22
CA VAL A 393 -3.09 20.91 19.28
C VAL A 393 -3.66 22.24 18.77
N PRO A 394 -3.90 23.29 19.60
CA PRO A 394 -4.43 24.56 19.10
C PRO A 394 -3.49 25.27 18.11
N ALA A 395 -2.18 25.23 18.36
CA ALA A 395 -1.16 25.84 17.51
C ALA A 395 -0.92 25.03 16.24
N VAL A 396 -0.89 23.69 16.34
CA VAL A 396 -0.82 22.79 15.18
C VAL A 396 -2.07 22.94 14.31
N ARG A 397 -3.27 23.10 14.89
CA ARG A 397 -4.51 23.34 14.13
C ARG A 397 -4.43 24.63 13.32
N ASP A 398 -4.01 25.74 13.93
CA ASP A 398 -3.89 27.02 13.22
C ASP A 398 -2.84 26.96 12.11
N LEU A 399 -1.65 26.41 12.40
CA LEU A 399 -0.58 26.21 11.43
C LEU A 399 -1.05 25.33 10.24
N LEU A 400 -1.70 24.20 10.54
CA LEU A 400 -2.20 23.25 9.54
C LEU A 400 -3.36 23.84 8.73
N ALA A 401 -4.32 24.52 9.36
CA ALA A 401 -5.43 25.16 8.68
C ALA A 401 -4.90 26.17 7.65
N ARG A 402 -4.07 27.14 8.08
CA ARG A 402 -3.42 28.12 7.19
C ARG A 402 -2.61 27.45 6.08
N TYR A 403 -1.93 26.34 6.37
CA TYR A 403 -1.13 25.62 5.38
C TYR A 403 -2.01 24.95 4.32
N LEU A 404 -3.09 24.30 4.76
CA LEU A 404 -4.05 23.60 3.91
C LEU A 404 -4.87 24.58 3.05
N GLU A 405 -5.06 25.84 3.44
CA GLU A 405 -5.77 26.85 2.65
C GLU A 405 -5.22 27.03 1.22
N ARG A 406 -3.95 26.67 1.01
CA ARG A 406 -3.26 26.70 -0.30
C ARG A 406 -3.78 25.63 -1.28
N PHE A 407 -4.48 24.59 -0.80
CA PHE A 407 -4.99 23.47 -1.59
C PHE A 407 -6.49 23.60 -1.91
N ALA A 408 -6.89 23.07 -3.07
CA ALA A 408 -8.25 23.20 -3.62
C ALA A 408 -9.22 22.12 -3.14
N LEU A 409 -8.72 21.01 -2.59
CA LEU A 409 -9.49 19.95 -1.96
C LEU A 409 -8.82 19.64 -0.62
N ARG A 410 -9.46 19.91 0.51
CA ARG A 410 -8.84 19.79 1.84
C ARG A 410 -9.85 19.47 2.94
N GLN A 411 -9.41 18.82 4.00
CA GLN A 411 -10.21 18.66 5.22
C GLN A 411 -10.10 19.92 6.08
N GLU A 412 -11.22 20.38 6.65
CA GLU A 412 -11.23 21.29 7.81
C GLU A 412 -11.34 20.43 9.07
N PHE A 413 -10.49 20.70 10.07
CA PHE A 413 -10.46 19.93 11.33
C PHE A 413 -10.95 20.77 12.51
N GLU A 414 -11.85 20.20 13.31
CA GLU A 414 -12.16 20.69 14.65
C GLU A 414 -11.09 20.25 15.67
N GLU A 415 -11.06 20.86 16.86
CA GLU A 415 -9.95 20.66 17.82
C GLU A 415 -9.89 19.21 18.34
N GLY A 416 -11.04 18.63 18.69
CA GLY A 416 -11.13 17.24 19.12
C GLY A 416 -10.89 16.23 18.00
N GLU A 417 -11.22 16.56 16.75
CA GLU A 417 -10.87 15.73 15.59
C GLU A 417 -9.35 15.69 15.41
N LEU A 418 -8.69 16.84 15.48
CA LEU A 418 -7.23 16.92 15.32
C LEU A 418 -6.48 16.23 16.47
N GLU A 419 -6.99 16.33 17.72
CA GLU A 419 -6.48 15.53 18.83
C GLU A 419 -6.63 14.04 18.56
N HIS A 420 -7.82 13.58 18.14
CA HIS A 420 -8.11 12.18 17.78
C HIS A 420 -7.13 11.64 16.72
N TRP A 421 -6.95 12.38 15.63
CA TRP A 421 -6.12 11.95 14.52
C TRP A 421 -4.62 11.93 14.85
N LEU A 422 -4.12 12.82 15.72
CA LEU A 422 -2.67 13.06 15.85
C LEU A 422 -2.02 12.72 17.20
N CYS A 423 -2.74 12.76 18.34
CA CYS A 423 -2.13 12.62 19.67
C CYS A 423 -3.07 12.06 20.77
N SER A 424 -4.10 11.33 20.35
CA SER A 424 -5.02 10.58 21.22
C SER A 424 -4.39 9.27 21.73
N PRO A 425 -4.90 8.68 22.82
CA PRO A 425 -4.58 7.30 23.21
C PRO A 425 -4.83 6.28 22.09
N GLU A 426 -5.87 6.49 21.29
CA GLU A 426 -6.23 5.68 20.13
C GLU A 426 -5.15 5.72 19.03
N SER A 427 -4.48 6.86 18.86
CA SER A 427 -3.36 7.03 17.93
C SER A 427 -2.04 6.38 18.41
N GLU A 428 -1.94 5.92 19.67
CA GLU A 428 -0.69 5.43 20.24
C GLU A 428 -0.21 4.10 19.62
N GLY A 429 0.91 4.17 18.89
CA GLY A 429 1.46 3.07 18.09
C GLY A 429 0.78 2.91 16.72
N VAL A 430 -0.11 3.82 16.36
CA VAL A 430 -0.76 3.93 15.04
C VAL A 430 -0.23 5.15 14.28
N VAL A 431 -0.04 6.29 14.96
CA VAL A 431 0.43 7.55 14.39
C VAL A 431 1.64 8.08 15.13
N TRP A 432 2.57 8.67 14.39
CA TRP A 432 3.76 9.34 14.88
C TRP A 432 3.67 10.82 14.48
N SER A 433 3.50 11.70 15.46
CA SER A 433 3.30 13.13 15.26
C SER A 433 4.44 13.93 15.89
N TRP A 434 5.11 14.76 15.08
CA TRP A 434 6.29 15.52 15.48
C TRP A 434 6.09 17.01 15.19
N VAL A 435 6.56 17.86 16.09
CA VAL A 435 6.50 19.33 16.01
C VAL A 435 7.89 19.93 16.17
N VAL A 436 8.11 21.08 15.54
CA VAL A 436 9.34 21.88 15.67
C VAL A 436 9.02 23.14 16.47
N GLU A 437 9.58 23.25 17.66
CA GLU A 437 9.41 24.39 18.54
C GLU A 437 10.63 25.33 18.46
N GLU A 438 10.45 26.53 17.92
CA GLU A 438 11.46 27.58 17.93
C GLU A 438 10.97 28.77 18.76
N ARG A 439 11.72 29.16 19.80
CA ARG A 439 11.41 30.29 20.71
C ARG A 439 10.06 30.19 21.46
N GLY A 440 9.48 28.99 21.55
CA GLY A 440 8.16 28.75 22.17
C GLY A 440 6.99 28.77 21.18
N GLU A 441 7.24 29.01 19.89
CA GLU A 441 6.25 28.89 18.82
C GLU A 441 6.47 27.61 18.00
N ILE A 442 5.39 27.01 17.51
CA ILE A 442 5.46 25.83 16.63
C ILE A 442 5.61 26.30 15.19
N THR A 443 6.78 26.07 14.60
CA THR A 443 7.12 26.52 13.24
C THR A 443 6.77 25.48 12.18
N ASP A 444 6.87 24.20 12.51
CA ASP A 444 6.59 23.08 11.61
C ASP A 444 5.95 21.91 12.36
N PHE A 445 5.22 21.10 11.61
CA PHE A 445 4.58 19.87 12.08
C PHE A 445 4.63 18.81 10.97
N VAL A 446 4.82 17.54 11.34
CA VAL A 446 4.76 16.39 10.41
C VAL A 446 4.22 15.15 11.13
N SER A 447 3.31 14.42 10.47
CA SER A 447 2.83 13.11 10.93
C SER A 447 2.91 12.01 9.88
N TYR A 448 3.06 10.77 10.36
CA TYR A 448 2.97 9.56 9.55
C TYR A 448 2.33 8.43 10.36
N TYR A 449 1.56 7.56 9.70
CA TYR A 449 0.92 6.40 10.34
C TYR A 449 1.56 5.08 9.93
N LEU A 450 1.44 4.07 10.78
CA LEU A 450 1.83 2.69 10.50
C LEU A 450 0.71 1.95 9.79
N LEU A 451 1.03 1.38 8.63
CA LEU A 451 0.28 0.28 8.06
C LEU A 451 1.26 -0.87 7.81
N GLU A 452 0.97 -2.04 8.34
CA GLU A 452 1.78 -3.22 8.13
C GLU A 452 1.29 -4.02 6.92
N SER A 453 2.20 -4.72 6.25
CA SER A 453 1.88 -5.72 5.24
C SER A 453 2.48 -7.07 5.63
N THR A 454 1.69 -8.14 5.62
CA THR A 454 2.19 -9.51 5.78
C THR A 454 2.66 -10.05 4.44
N VAL A 455 3.83 -10.68 4.43
CA VAL A 455 4.41 -11.33 3.25
C VAL A 455 3.80 -12.73 3.11
N LEU A 456 3.05 -12.95 2.03
CA LEU A 456 2.40 -14.24 1.73
C LEU A 456 3.30 -15.18 0.91
N LYS A 457 4.28 -14.61 0.18
CA LYS A 457 5.23 -15.33 -0.67
C LYS A 457 6.65 -14.87 -0.33
N SER A 458 7.24 -15.45 0.71
CA SER A 458 8.67 -15.24 0.98
C SER A 458 9.50 -15.86 -0.15
N ALA A 459 10.54 -15.15 -0.61
CA ALA A 459 11.53 -15.69 -1.54
C ALA A 459 12.49 -16.70 -0.87
N SER A 460 12.45 -16.82 0.46
CA SER A 460 13.26 -17.75 1.25
C SER A 460 12.38 -18.66 2.13
N PRO A 461 12.57 -20.00 2.07
CA PRO A 461 11.68 -20.96 2.76
C PRO A 461 11.87 -21.05 4.28
N THR A 462 12.88 -20.37 4.86
CA THR A 462 13.26 -20.51 6.27
C THR A 462 12.60 -19.54 7.23
N ASN A 463 11.91 -18.50 6.75
CA ASN A 463 11.29 -17.48 7.59
C ASN A 463 9.76 -17.52 7.49
N GLN A 464 9.12 -17.97 8.57
CA GLN A 464 7.66 -17.92 8.71
C GLN A 464 7.19 -16.46 8.91
N GLN A 465 6.22 -16.04 8.10
CA GLN A 465 5.37 -14.85 8.30
C GLN A 465 6.11 -13.52 8.60
N GLN A 466 7.07 -13.15 7.76
CA GLN A 466 7.68 -11.81 7.81
C GLN A 466 6.64 -10.69 7.55
N THR A 467 6.85 -9.54 8.19
CA THR A 467 6.02 -8.34 8.02
C THR A 467 6.85 -7.17 7.47
N ILE A 468 6.18 -6.26 6.76
CA ILE A 468 6.73 -5.00 6.28
C ILE A 468 6.03 -3.87 7.01
N ARG A 469 6.75 -3.18 7.91
CA ARG A 469 6.26 -2.00 8.62
C ARG A 469 6.44 -0.78 7.71
N ALA A 470 5.34 -0.29 7.14
CA ALA A 470 5.36 0.85 6.24
C ALA A 470 4.81 2.10 6.95
N ALA A 471 5.61 3.17 6.96
CA ALA A 471 5.14 4.49 7.36
C ALA A 471 4.44 5.12 6.16
N TYR A 472 3.28 5.71 6.34
CA TYR A 472 2.58 6.49 5.33
C TYR A 472 2.55 7.94 5.78
N LEU A 473 3.10 8.84 4.96
CA LEU A 473 3.04 10.29 5.19
C LEU A 473 1.58 10.72 5.25
N SER A 474 1.23 11.41 6.34
CA SER A 474 -0.07 12.02 6.55
C SER A 474 0.09 13.54 6.50
N TYR A 475 -0.57 14.27 7.38
CA TYR A 475 -0.54 15.73 7.41
C TYR A 475 0.82 16.28 7.84
N TYR A 476 1.18 17.41 7.26
CA TYR A 476 2.32 18.23 7.67
C TYR A 476 2.04 19.70 7.36
N ALA A 477 2.74 20.60 8.03
CA ALA A 477 2.64 22.03 7.82
C ALA A 477 3.97 22.72 8.16
N SER A 478 4.26 23.84 7.49
CA SER A 478 5.47 24.64 7.72
C SER A 478 5.16 26.13 7.59
N SER A 479 5.62 26.93 8.55
CA SER A 479 5.50 28.38 8.54
C SER A 479 6.22 29.05 7.35
N ALA A 480 7.22 28.37 6.77
CA ALA A 480 7.92 28.81 5.57
C ALA A 480 6.99 29.02 4.36
N ALA A 481 5.81 28.37 4.33
CA ALA A 481 4.82 28.56 3.26
C ALA A 481 4.14 29.94 3.25
N PHE A 482 4.21 30.69 4.35
CA PHE A 482 3.55 32.00 4.50
C PHE A 482 4.50 33.18 4.36
N THR A 483 5.82 32.95 4.34
CA THR A 483 6.76 34.05 4.16
C THR A 483 6.62 34.57 2.73
N PRO A 484 6.32 35.87 2.52
CA PRO A 484 6.37 36.42 1.18
C PRO A 484 7.81 36.33 0.65
N SER A 485 7.99 35.72 -0.52
CA SER A 485 9.23 35.86 -1.28
C SER A 485 9.35 37.31 -1.76
N GLN A 486 9.90 38.16 -0.89
CA GLN A 486 10.08 39.57 -1.21
C GLN A 486 11.18 39.72 -2.27
N THR A 487 10.76 40.31 -3.38
CA THR A 487 11.56 40.97 -4.41
C THR A 487 12.98 41.33 -3.99
N GLN A 488 13.94 40.83 -4.77
CA GLN A 488 15.36 41.18 -4.83
C GLN A 488 15.73 42.53 -4.16
N ASN A 489 16.17 42.49 -2.91
CA ASN A 489 16.83 43.61 -2.22
C ASN A 489 18.00 43.03 -1.40
N PRO A 490 19.27 43.21 -1.82
CA PRO A 490 20.41 42.46 -1.29
C PRO A 490 20.96 43.01 0.05
N SER A 491 20.10 43.51 0.94
CA SER A 491 20.51 44.31 2.12
C SER A 491 19.64 44.12 3.38
N GLN A 492 19.25 42.88 3.70
CA GLN A 492 18.87 42.50 5.07
C GLN A 492 19.03 40.99 5.33
N THR A 493 19.61 40.63 6.47
CA THR A 493 20.17 39.28 6.75
C THR A 493 19.24 38.38 7.57
N SER A 494 17.93 38.37 7.27
CA SER A 494 16.94 37.55 8.01
C SER A 494 15.78 37.01 7.16
N THR A 495 16.02 36.68 5.89
CA THR A 495 15.07 35.88 5.10
C THR A 495 15.01 34.43 5.65
N PRO A 496 13.83 33.90 6.02
CA PRO A 496 13.68 32.49 6.39
C PRO A 496 13.83 31.58 5.16
N PRO A 497 14.09 30.27 5.35
CA PRO A 497 14.37 29.37 4.23
C PRO A 497 13.17 29.22 3.28
N PRO A 498 13.40 29.04 1.97
CA PRO A 498 12.33 28.71 1.04
C PRO A 498 11.61 27.41 1.43
N LEU A 499 10.35 27.27 1.02
CA LEU A 499 9.50 26.13 1.41
C LEU A 499 10.13 24.77 1.08
N GLN A 500 10.73 24.62 -0.10
CA GLN A 500 11.37 23.38 -0.56
C GLN A 500 12.45 22.87 0.42
N PRO A 501 13.55 23.59 0.71
CA PRO A 501 14.56 23.14 1.66
C PRO A 501 14.04 23.00 3.11
N ARG A 502 13.03 23.77 3.56
CA ARG A 502 12.44 23.55 4.90
C ARG A 502 11.66 22.23 4.97
N LEU A 503 10.84 21.91 3.97
CA LEU A 503 10.13 20.62 3.90
C LEU A 503 11.09 19.44 3.69
N GLN A 504 12.13 19.59 2.87
CA GLN A 504 13.16 18.57 2.71
C GLN A 504 13.89 18.29 4.04
N LEU A 505 14.26 19.32 4.80
CA LEU A 505 14.86 19.17 6.13
C LEU A 505 13.91 18.48 7.11
N LEU A 506 12.65 18.93 7.17
CA LEU A 506 11.60 18.35 8.00
C LEU A 506 11.39 16.86 7.71
N LEU A 507 11.20 16.51 6.43
CA LEU A 507 11.00 15.12 6.01
C LEU A 507 12.25 14.26 6.20
N HIS A 508 13.45 14.78 5.92
CA HIS A 508 14.69 14.05 6.17
C HIS A 508 14.81 13.64 7.65
N ASN A 509 14.43 14.53 8.57
CA ASN A 509 14.39 14.22 9.99
C ASN A 509 13.26 13.22 10.33
N ALA A 510 12.09 13.32 9.71
CA ALA A 510 11.02 12.31 9.85
C ALA A 510 11.42 10.92 9.33
N LEU A 511 12.22 10.83 8.26
CA LEU A 511 12.78 9.57 7.74
C LEU A 511 13.78 8.95 8.74
N ILE A 512 14.60 9.76 9.42
CA ILE A 512 15.49 9.30 10.51
C ILE A 512 14.67 8.76 11.68
N LEU A 513 13.62 9.48 12.09
CA LEU A 513 12.73 9.07 13.18
C LEU A 513 11.99 7.77 12.86
N ALA A 514 11.36 7.66 11.68
CA ALA A 514 10.73 6.42 11.23
C ALA A 514 11.73 5.25 11.14
N LYS A 515 12.98 5.49 10.71
CA LYS A 515 14.01 4.44 10.71
C LYS A 515 14.38 4.00 12.13
N ARG A 516 14.54 4.93 13.08
CA ARG A 516 14.79 4.63 14.50
C ARG A 516 13.64 3.85 15.12
N ASP A 517 12.40 4.19 14.75
CA ASP A 517 11.17 3.57 15.24
C ASP A 517 10.84 2.26 14.46
N ALA A 518 11.85 1.67 13.81
CA ALA A 518 11.89 0.38 13.12
C ALA A 518 10.91 0.20 11.94
N PHE A 519 10.65 1.25 11.17
CA PHE A 519 9.95 1.15 9.89
C PHE A 519 10.90 0.71 8.75
N HIS A 520 10.40 -0.11 7.83
CA HIS A 520 11.20 -0.65 6.72
C HIS A 520 11.10 0.21 5.44
N VAL A 521 9.94 0.81 5.20
CA VAL A 521 9.68 1.71 4.07
C VAL A 521 8.87 2.93 4.52
N PHE A 522 9.13 4.09 3.90
CA PHE A 522 8.34 5.30 4.06
C PHE A 522 7.63 5.61 2.73
N ASN A 523 6.32 5.73 2.76
CA ASN A 523 5.44 5.91 1.62
C ASN A 523 4.89 7.34 1.61
N ALA A 524 4.79 7.93 0.42
CA ALA A 524 4.13 9.21 0.20
C ALA A 524 3.34 9.18 -1.10
N LEU A 525 2.35 10.07 -1.22
CA LEU A 525 1.66 10.36 -2.49
C LEU A 525 2.25 11.61 -3.14
N THR A 526 1.87 11.90 -4.38
CA THR A 526 2.12 13.19 -5.04
C THR A 526 1.13 14.31 -4.65
N THR A 527 0.38 14.13 -3.55
CA THR A 527 -0.49 15.15 -2.94
C THR A 527 0.31 16.27 -2.25
N MET A 528 -0.36 17.33 -1.81
CA MET A 528 0.23 18.50 -1.15
C MET A 528 1.45 19.07 -1.92
N ASP A 529 2.46 19.59 -1.21
CA ASP A 529 3.72 20.04 -1.79
C ASP A 529 4.77 18.90 -1.88
N ASN A 530 4.35 17.64 -1.77
CA ASN A 530 5.26 16.49 -1.80
C ASN A 530 6.21 16.47 -3.03
N PRO A 531 5.78 16.91 -4.23
CA PRO A 531 6.69 17.11 -5.37
C PRO A 531 8.01 17.86 -5.08
N LEU A 532 8.05 18.78 -4.10
CA LEU A 532 9.26 19.53 -3.73
C LEU A 532 10.37 18.68 -3.08
N PHE A 533 10.03 17.53 -2.50
CA PHE A 533 10.99 16.72 -1.72
C PHE A 533 11.19 15.29 -2.20
N LEU A 534 10.24 14.71 -2.95
CA LEU A 534 10.26 13.28 -3.30
C LEU A 534 11.57 12.85 -3.97
N ARG A 535 11.98 13.56 -5.04
CA ARG A 535 13.17 13.22 -5.84
C ARG A 535 14.46 13.34 -5.03
N GLU A 536 14.65 14.45 -4.35
CA GLU A 536 15.89 14.75 -3.60
C GLU A 536 16.02 13.91 -2.32
N SER A 537 14.90 13.60 -1.67
CA SER A 537 14.84 12.69 -0.52
C SER A 537 15.01 11.21 -0.90
N LYS A 538 15.19 10.90 -2.20
CA LYS A 538 15.38 9.56 -2.79
C LYS A 538 14.15 8.66 -2.71
N PHE A 539 12.94 9.20 -2.83
CA PHE A 539 11.75 8.39 -3.06
C PHE A 539 11.73 7.90 -4.52
N GLU A 540 11.48 6.61 -4.71
CA GLU A 540 11.30 6.01 -6.04
C GLU A 540 9.81 5.89 -6.39
N PRO A 541 9.44 6.07 -7.67
CA PRO A 541 8.04 6.04 -8.10
C PRO A 541 7.46 4.62 -8.03
N GLY A 542 6.38 4.45 -7.28
CA GLY A 542 5.59 3.22 -7.31
C GLY A 542 4.83 3.03 -8.63
N ASP A 543 4.32 1.83 -8.83
CA ASP A 543 3.33 1.50 -9.86
C ASP A 543 1.92 1.98 -9.43
N GLY A 544 1.61 1.85 -8.15
CA GLY A 544 0.34 2.20 -7.52
C GLY A 544 -0.10 3.65 -7.75
N ARG A 545 -1.39 3.81 -8.05
CA ARG A 545 -2.09 5.09 -8.21
C ARG A 545 -3.21 5.17 -7.19
N LEU A 546 -3.54 6.38 -6.72
CA LEU A 546 -4.72 6.62 -5.89
C LEU A 546 -5.60 7.67 -6.55
N HIS A 547 -6.80 7.25 -6.94
CA HIS A 547 -7.82 8.12 -7.51
C HIS A 547 -8.74 8.64 -6.40
N TYR A 548 -9.00 9.95 -6.38
CA TYR A 548 -9.89 10.61 -5.43
C TYR A 548 -11.22 10.94 -6.12
N TYR A 549 -12.33 10.63 -5.46
CA TYR A 549 -13.69 10.80 -5.99
C TYR A 549 -14.59 11.52 -4.98
N LEU A 550 -15.53 12.31 -5.50
CA LEU A 550 -16.61 12.89 -4.72
C LEU A 550 -17.96 12.40 -5.22
N PHE A 551 -18.71 11.74 -4.34
CA PHE A 551 -20.08 11.32 -4.58
C PHE A 551 -21.02 12.52 -4.46
N ASN A 552 -21.95 12.63 -5.40
CA ASN A 552 -22.95 13.70 -5.49
C ASN A 552 -22.37 15.13 -5.56
N TRP A 553 -21.11 15.30 -5.98
CA TRP A 553 -20.49 16.62 -6.16
C TRP A 553 -19.81 16.75 -7.52
N ARG A 554 -19.93 17.94 -8.12
CA ARG A 554 -19.25 18.35 -9.36
C ARG A 554 -18.29 19.49 -9.03
N THR A 555 -17.03 19.32 -9.42
CA THR A 555 -15.95 20.32 -9.33
C THR A 555 -15.11 20.26 -10.61
N GLY A 556 -14.31 21.28 -10.90
CA GLY A 556 -13.23 21.16 -11.89
C GLY A 556 -12.10 20.29 -11.35
N ARG A 557 -11.34 19.63 -12.24
CA ARG A 557 -10.20 18.76 -11.87
C ARG A 557 -9.23 19.49 -10.92
N VAL A 558 -8.71 18.75 -9.94
CA VAL A 558 -7.66 19.20 -9.02
C VAL A 558 -6.31 18.60 -9.46
N ALA A 559 -5.22 19.37 -9.33
CA ALA A 559 -3.88 18.89 -9.70
C ALA A 559 -3.40 17.80 -8.72
N GLY A 560 -2.86 16.69 -9.24
CA GLY A 560 -2.41 15.54 -8.43
C GLY A 560 -0.90 15.44 -8.23
N GLY A 561 -0.16 16.54 -8.47
CA GLY A 561 1.31 16.60 -8.39
C GLY A 561 2.07 15.82 -9.48
N VAL A 562 1.36 15.32 -10.50
CA VAL A 562 1.93 14.61 -11.66
C VAL A 562 1.65 15.32 -12.98
N ASP A 563 2.57 15.16 -13.93
CA ASP A 563 2.38 15.53 -15.33
C ASP A 563 1.57 14.46 -16.10
N GLU A 564 1.41 14.64 -17.42
CA GLU A 564 0.70 13.69 -18.29
C GLU A 564 1.49 12.39 -18.55
N GLY A 565 2.81 12.40 -18.29
CA GLY A 565 3.69 11.23 -18.32
C GLY A 565 3.82 10.49 -16.98
N TRP A 566 3.05 10.89 -15.96
CA TRP A 566 3.11 10.36 -14.58
C TRP A 566 4.43 10.60 -13.84
N ASN A 567 5.21 11.60 -14.27
CA ASN A 567 6.36 12.13 -13.54
C ASN A 567 5.91 13.16 -12.51
N VAL A 568 6.75 13.37 -11.48
CA VAL A 568 6.57 14.46 -10.52
C VAL A 568 6.73 15.80 -11.23
N SER A 569 5.65 16.60 -11.31
CA SER A 569 5.71 17.97 -11.82
C SER A 569 6.23 18.88 -10.71
N ALA A 570 7.37 19.52 -10.96
CA ALA A 570 8.06 20.42 -10.04
C ALA A 570 8.13 21.85 -10.60
N ASP A 571 7.15 22.22 -11.45
CA ASP A 571 7.09 23.52 -12.11
C ASP A 571 6.61 24.60 -11.13
N VAL A 572 7.54 25.11 -10.33
CA VAL A 572 7.30 26.13 -9.29
C VAL A 572 7.01 27.51 -9.88
N GLU A 573 7.49 27.80 -11.10
CA GLU A 573 7.49 29.16 -11.67
C GLU A 573 6.84 29.28 -13.06
N GLY A 574 6.32 30.46 -13.38
CA GLY A 574 5.99 30.88 -14.75
C GLY A 574 4.52 30.79 -15.17
N LYS A 575 3.88 29.61 -15.19
CA LYS A 575 2.56 29.42 -15.84
C LYS A 575 1.57 28.53 -15.07
N GLY A 576 1.03 29.06 -13.97
CA GLY A 576 -0.21 28.56 -13.33
C GLY A 576 -0.05 27.26 -12.51
N ARG A 577 0.43 27.42 -11.27
CA ARG A 577 0.51 26.44 -10.16
C ARG A 577 0.10 24.98 -10.49
N ARG A 578 1.06 24.06 -10.52
CA ARG A 578 0.81 22.60 -10.48
C ARG A 578 1.70 21.86 -9.47
N MET A 579 1.32 21.92 -8.19
CA MET A 579 1.65 20.86 -7.24
C MET A 579 0.35 20.31 -6.64
N GLY A 580 0.41 19.25 -5.83
CA GLY A 580 -0.75 18.45 -5.42
C GLY A 580 -1.81 19.28 -4.70
N GLY A 581 -2.84 19.70 -5.41
CA GLY A 581 -3.93 20.56 -4.92
C GLY A 581 -4.89 19.88 -3.95
N VAL A 582 -4.49 18.73 -3.40
CA VAL A 582 -5.20 17.93 -2.41
C VAL A 582 -4.40 17.96 -1.11
N GLY A 583 -5.01 18.44 -0.05
CA GLY A 583 -4.58 18.31 1.35
C GLY A 583 -5.53 17.38 2.10
N LEU A 584 -5.45 16.10 1.75
CA LEU A 584 -6.16 14.93 2.28
C LEU A 584 -5.17 13.76 2.37
#